data_AF-A0A958DBU1-F1
#
_entry.id   AF-A0A958DBU1-F1
#
_cell.length_a   1.000
_cell.length_b   1.000
_cell.length_c   1.000
_cell.angle_alpha   90.00
_cell.angle_beta   90.00
_cell.angle_gamma   90.00
#
_symmetry.space_group_name_H-M   'P 1'
#
loop_
_entity.id
_entity.type
_entity.pdbx_description
1 polymer ?
#
loop_
_entity_poly.entity_id
_entity_poly.type
_entity_poly.pdbx_seq_one_letter_code
_entity_poly.pdbx_strand_id
1 'polypeptide(L)'
;LYMLMYVLMFLSGWRLRSKRPDVPRAFRVPGMTLVAALGVFAAVSAIAIGFIPPSQLGSSVPPAAYALGILAGVLILAIPPQIIYHFRQFKVMP
;
A
#
# COMPACT_ATOMS: atom_id res chain seq x y z
N LEU A 1 -2.79 -5.23 -5.57
CA LEU A 1 -3.02 -5.34 -4.11
C LEU A 1 -1.72 -5.42 -3.30
N TYR A 2 -0.77 -6.32 -3.62
CA TYR A 2 0.49 -6.44 -2.88
C TYR A 2 1.29 -5.13 -2.72
N MET A 3 1.45 -4.36 -3.79
CA MET A 3 2.18 -3.09 -3.70
C MET A 3 1.51 -2.07 -2.78
N LEU A 4 0.18 -2.05 -2.73
CA LEU A 4 -0.55 -1.21 -1.78
C LEU A 4 -0.23 -1.60 -0.33
N MET A 5 -0.14 -2.90 -0.04
CA MET A 5 0.27 -3.37 1.28
C MET A 5 1.71 -2.99 1.60
N TYR A 6 2.63 -3.07 0.63
CA TYR A 6 4.02 -2.63 0.83
C TYR A 6 4.11 -1.14 1.13
N VAL A 7 3.35 -0.28 0.43
CA VAL A 7 3.27 1.15 0.75
C VAL A 7 2.83 1.35 2.21
N LEU A 8 1.72 0.73 2.61
CA LEU A 8 1.22 0.82 3.99
C LEU A 8 2.22 0.29 5.03
N MET A 9 2.95 -0.77 4.70
CA MET A 9 3.97 -1.36 5.57
C MET A 9 5.13 -0.39 5.80
N PHE A 10 5.68 0.22 4.73
CA PHE A 10 6.78 1.19 4.87
C PHE A 10 6.34 2.44 5.64
N LEU A 11 5.13 2.97 5.36
CA LEU A 11 4.55 4.09 6.11
C LEU A 11 4.37 3.72 7.59
N SER A 12 3.88 2.52 7.88
CA SER A 12 3.67 2.05 9.25
C SER A 12 4.98 1.92 10.00
N GLY A 13 6.02 1.39 9.36
CA GLY A 13 7.35 1.27 9.95
C GLY A 13 7.97 2.64 10.27
N TRP A 14 7.83 3.61 9.38
CA TRP A 14 8.25 4.99 9.64
C TRP A 14 7.43 5.61 10.78
N ARG A 15 6.10 5.53 10.72
CA ARG A 15 5.18 6.06 11.75
C ARG A 15 5.44 5.48 13.13
N LEU A 16 5.70 4.17 13.23
CA LEU A 16 6.02 3.50 14.50
C LEU A 16 7.31 4.05 15.10
N ARG A 17 8.32 4.31 14.27
CA ARG A 17 9.60 4.85 14.74
C ARG A 17 9.49 6.27 15.27
N SER A 18 8.64 7.09 14.67
CA SER A 18 8.37 8.46 15.13
C SER A 18 7.45 8.51 16.35
N LYS A 19 6.40 7.67 16.42
CA LYS A 19 5.39 7.73 17.49
C LYS A 19 5.74 6.94 18.75
N ARG A 20 6.53 5.86 18.63
CA ARG A 20 6.94 5.04 19.77
C ARG A 20 8.43 4.68 19.66
N PRO A 21 9.33 5.64 19.96
CA PRO A 21 10.77 5.41 19.86
C PRO A 21 11.27 4.42 20.92
N ASP A 22 10.66 4.40 22.11
CA ASP A 22 11.16 3.68 23.29
C ASP A 22 10.78 2.19 23.35
N VAL A 23 10.04 1.69 22.35
CA VAL A 23 9.67 0.27 22.32
C VAL A 23 10.94 -0.58 22.15
N PRO A 24 11.17 -1.60 23.00
CA PRO A 24 12.31 -2.49 22.84
C PRO A 24 12.20 -3.24 21.49
N ARG A 25 13.28 -3.25 20.72
CA ARG A 25 13.33 -3.87 19.39
C ARG A 25 14.54 -4.78 19.33
N ALA A 26 14.30 -6.08 19.15
CA ALA A 26 15.37 -7.07 18.97
C ALA A 26 16.20 -6.78 17.70
N PHE A 27 15.58 -6.18 16.68
CA PHE A 27 16.24 -5.75 15.45
C PHE A 27 15.87 -4.29 15.11
N ARG A 28 16.86 -3.52 14.67
CA ARG A 28 16.68 -2.13 14.24
C ARG A 28 17.29 -1.94 12.86
N VAL A 29 16.45 -1.56 11.90
CA VAL A 29 16.91 -1.14 10.57
C VAL A 29 17.70 0.17 10.73
N PRO A 30 18.99 0.22 10.35
CA PRO A 30 19.73 1.47 10.27
C PRO A 30 19.12 2.35 9.16
N GLY A 31 18.97 3.65 9.40
CA GLY A 31 18.45 4.57 8.37
C GLY A 31 16.99 4.34 7.93
N MET A 32 16.12 3.88 8.83
CA MET A 32 14.71 3.54 8.51
C MET A 32 13.93 4.61 7.74
N THR A 33 14.19 5.90 7.97
CA THR A 33 13.52 6.98 7.20
C THR A 33 13.88 6.90 5.72
N LEU A 34 15.16 6.64 5.41
CA LEU A 34 15.65 6.51 4.03
C LEU A 34 15.12 5.23 3.39
N VAL A 35 15.17 4.11 4.12
CA VAL A 35 14.63 2.81 3.67
C VAL A 35 13.11 2.91 3.41
N ALA A 36 12.37 3.54 4.31
CA ALA A 36 10.93 3.73 4.14
C ALA A 36 10.63 4.66 2.96
N ALA A 37 11.34 5.78 2.81
CA ALA A 37 11.16 6.68 1.68
C ALA A 37 11.44 5.99 0.34
N LEU A 38 12.55 5.24 0.24
CA LEU A 38 12.89 4.50 -0.96
C LEU A 38 11.89 3.38 -1.26
N GLY A 39 11.47 2.64 -0.23
CA GLY A 39 10.47 1.57 -0.37
C GLY A 39 9.10 2.08 -0.82
N VAL A 40 8.65 3.20 -0.27
CA VAL A 40 7.42 3.87 -0.72
C VAL A 40 7.56 4.33 -2.15
N PHE A 41 8.66 5.01 -2.49
CA PHE A 41 8.91 5.47 -3.85
C PHE A 41 8.88 4.31 -4.85
N ALA A 42 9.63 3.24 -4.59
CA ALA A 42 9.67 2.06 -5.45
C ALA A 42 8.29 1.39 -5.60
N ALA A 43 7.54 1.23 -4.50
CA ALA A 43 6.21 0.62 -4.55
C ALA A 43 5.20 1.48 -5.31
N VAL A 44 5.25 2.82 -5.15
CA VAL A 44 4.40 3.75 -5.91
C VAL A 44 4.76 3.73 -7.39
N SER A 45 6.05 3.70 -7.74
CA SER A 45 6.49 3.54 -9.14
C SER A 45 6.01 2.23 -9.74
N ALA A 46 6.08 1.11 -9.00
CA ALA A 46 5.56 -0.17 -9.46
C ALA A 46 4.04 -0.14 -9.68
N ILE A 47 3.29 0.56 -8.82
CA ILE A 47 1.86 0.79 -9.02
C ILE A 47 1.62 1.58 -10.30
N ALA A 48 2.35 2.68 -10.53
CA ALA A 48 2.22 3.50 -11.73
C ALA A 48 2.50 2.71 -13.01
N ILE A 49 3.56 1.89 -13.03
CA ILE A 49 3.88 1.00 -14.15
C ILE A 49 2.76 -0.02 -14.38
N GLY A 50 2.15 -0.54 -13.31
CA GLY A 50 1.04 -1.49 -13.39
C GLY A 50 -0.24 -0.94 -14.03
N PHE A 51 -0.37 0.38 -14.17
CA PHE A 51 -1.47 1.01 -14.92
C PHE A 51 -1.19 1.17 -16.41
N ILE A 52 0.01 0.81 -16.87
CA ILE A 52 0.37 0.82 -18.30
C ILE A 52 -0.11 -0.52 -18.91
N PRO A 53 -1.03 -0.49 -19.88
CA PRO A 53 -1.51 -1.72 -20.49
C PRO A 53 -0.39 -2.41 -21.29
N PRO A 54 -0.26 -3.74 -21.19
CA PRO A 54 0.68 -4.48 -22.03
C PRO A 54 0.31 -4.37 -23.51
N SER A 55 1.32 -4.33 -24.38
CA SER A 55 1.13 -4.22 -25.83
C SER A 55 0.34 -5.39 -26.44
N GLN A 56 0.31 -6.55 -25.77
CA GLN A 56 -0.45 -7.72 -26.22
C GLN A 56 -1.98 -7.56 -26.09
N LEU A 57 -2.49 -6.63 -25.27
CA LEU A 57 -3.93 -6.35 -25.20
C LEU A 57 -4.47 -5.69 -26.48
N GLY A 58 -3.58 -5.17 -27.34
CA GLY A 58 -3.94 -4.49 -28.59
C GLY A 58 -4.84 -3.26 -28.36
N SER A 59 -5.36 -2.69 -29.44
CA SER A 59 -6.33 -1.58 -29.40
C SER A 59 -7.73 -1.99 -28.92
N SER A 60 -7.91 -3.21 -28.43
CA SER A 60 -9.21 -3.81 -28.12
C SER A 60 -9.86 -3.22 -26.87
N VAL A 61 -9.05 -2.73 -25.93
CA VAL A 61 -9.50 -2.11 -24.68
C VAL A 61 -8.92 -0.70 -24.60
N PRO A 62 -9.76 0.35 -24.43
CA PRO A 62 -9.27 1.69 -24.18
C PRO A 62 -8.37 1.73 -22.94
N PRO A 63 -7.22 2.45 -22.96
CA PRO A 63 -6.33 2.55 -21.80
C PRO A 63 -7.02 3.00 -20.52
N ALA A 64 -8.01 3.90 -20.64
CA ALA A 64 -8.84 4.36 -19.53
C ALA A 64 -9.68 3.22 -18.91
N ALA A 65 -10.27 2.35 -19.73
CA ALA A 65 -11.08 1.24 -19.25
C ALA A 65 -10.22 0.20 -18.50
N TYR A 66 -9.01 -0.08 -19.01
CA TYR A 66 -8.02 -0.92 -18.33
C TYR A 66 -7.64 -0.34 -16.95
N ALA A 67 -7.27 0.94 -16.91
CA ALA A 67 -6.85 1.60 -15.67
C ALA A 67 -8.00 1.65 -14.63
N LEU A 68 -9.21 1.98 -15.07
CA LEU A 68 -10.40 1.97 -14.21
C LEU A 68 -10.74 0.57 -13.70
N GLY A 69 -10.60 -0.47 -14.53
CA GLY A 69 -10.82 -1.86 -14.12
C GLY A 69 -9.85 -2.30 -13.02
N ILE A 70 -8.56 -1.98 -13.18
CA ILE A 70 -7.54 -2.25 -12.14
C ILE A 70 -7.87 -1.47 -10.87
N LEU A 71 -8.15 -0.18 -10.98
CA LEU A 71 -8.47 0.66 -9.83
C LEU A 71 -9.70 0.12 -9.09
N ALA A 72 -10.77 -0.21 -9.80
CA ALA A 72 -11.97 -0.80 -9.23
C ALA A 72 -11.67 -2.12 -8.51
N GLY A 73 -10.93 -3.05 -9.14
CA GLY A 73 -10.55 -4.31 -8.53
C GLY A 73 -9.72 -4.12 -7.25
N VAL A 74 -8.78 -3.17 -7.26
CA VAL A 74 -7.99 -2.82 -6.07
C VAL A 74 -8.88 -2.26 -4.96
N LEU A 75 -9.79 -1.34 -5.26
CA LEU A 75 -10.67 -0.73 -4.25
C LEU A 75 -11.66 -1.75 -3.68
N ILE A 76 -12.27 -2.58 -4.53
CA ILE A 76 -13.21 -3.65 -4.11
C ILE A 76 -12.53 -4.63 -3.15
N LEU A 77 -11.26 -4.95 -3.36
CA LEU A 77 -10.53 -5.88 -2.50
C LEU A 77 -9.89 -5.20 -1.28
N ALA A 78 -9.47 -3.93 -1.38
CA ALA A 78 -8.75 -3.23 -0.33
C ALA A 78 -9.68 -2.54 0.69
N ILE A 79 -10.85 -2.04 0.28
CA ILE A 79 -11.75 -1.28 1.14
C ILE A 79 -12.44 -2.17 2.20
N PRO A 80 -13.06 -3.33 1.88
CA PRO A 80 -13.76 -4.13 2.87
C PRO A 80 -12.97 -4.48 4.13
N PRO A 81 -11.69 -4.93 4.06
CA PRO A 81 -10.93 -5.21 5.29
C PRO A 81 -10.65 -3.96 6.11
N GLN A 82 -10.49 -2.79 5.48
CA GLN A 82 -10.31 -1.52 6.18
C GLN A 82 -11.60 -1.09 6.89
N ILE A 83 -12.75 -1.27 6.24
CA ILE A 83 -14.07 -1.01 6.84
C ILE A 83 -14.31 -1.93 8.04
N ILE A 84 -14.11 -3.23 7.87
CA ILE A 84 -14.25 -4.23 8.94
C ILE A 84 -13.31 -3.88 10.10
N TYR A 85 -12.05 -3.53 9.81
CA TYR A 85 -11.09 -3.12 10.83
C TYR A 85 -11.62 -1.93 11.63
N HIS A 86 -12.10 -0.87 10.96
CA HIS A 86 -12.64 0.34 11.60
C HIS A 86 -13.80 0.02 12.55
N PHE A 87 -14.78 -0.77 12.12
CA PHE A 87 -15.92 -1.15 12.97
C PHE A 87 -15.52 -2.11 14.11
N ARG A 88 -14.49 -2.94 13.93
CA ARG A 88 -13.96 -3.78 15.02
C ARG A 88 -13.20 -2.96 16.07
N GLN A 89 -12.52 -1.87 15.72
CA GLN A 89 -11.89 -0.99 16.71
C GLN A 89 -12.93 -0.44 17.70
N PHE A 90 -14.11 -0.08 17.17
CA PHE A 90 -15.18 0.57 17.93
C PHE A 90 -15.82 -0.35 18.99
N LYS A 91 -15.70 -1.68 18.83
CA LYS A 91 -16.30 -2.66 19.74
C LYS A 91 -15.33 -3.22 20.79
N VAL A 92 -14.03 -2.94 20.67
CA VAL A 92 -12.96 -3.55 21.50
C VAL A 92 -12.25 -2.50 22.39
N MET A 93 -12.86 -1.33 22.61
CA MET A 93 -12.44 -0.40 23.67
C MET A 93 -13.32 -0.60 24.91
N PRO A 94 -12.78 -1.12 26.04
CA PRO A 94 -13.29 -0.78 27.37
C PRO A 94 -12.99 0.69 27.71
#